data_AF-A0AAQ3W9T0-F1
#
_entry.id   AF-A0AAQ3W9T0-F1
#
_cell.length_a   1.000
_cell.length_b   1.000
_cell.length_c   1.000
_cell.angle_alpha   90.00
_cell.angle_beta   90.00
_cell.angle_gamma   90.00
#
_symmetry.space_group_name_H-M   'P 1'
#
loop_
_entity.id
_entity.type
_entity.pdbx_description
1 polymer ?
#
loop_
_entity_poly.entity_id
_entity_poly.type
_entity_poly.pdbx_seq_one_letter_code
_entity_poly.pdbx_strand_id
1 'polypeptide(L)'
;MKNKKTFIVILISVVLVAIIGGWLFVSSNNKTYASFPDIFEKMDISTKNEKANIESLKRFAEKNEYTFQEAKDRNIEKILVISKDYIQNLTYSPEENELRFMKMNSADLTMPEEKKIKNIAEKDPFSKVIDELGEPDKMKKDGNGLIVLRWEDKLEKGYVYLSIELKDDKVTKIETEKI
;
A
#
# COMPACT_ATOMS: atom_id res chain seq x y z
N MET A 1 -58.47 9.87 10.42
CA MET A 1 -57.19 10.06 11.16
C MET A 1 -56.41 8.76 11.46
N LYS A 2 -57.03 7.56 11.45
CA LYS A 2 -56.34 6.29 11.79
C LYS A 2 -55.23 5.90 10.80
N ASN A 3 -55.36 6.23 9.51
CA ASN A 3 -54.38 5.82 8.49
C ASN A 3 -53.11 6.69 8.39
N LYS A 4 -53.14 7.92 8.94
CA LYS A 4 -51.95 8.81 8.94
C LYS A 4 -50.83 8.29 9.85
N LYS A 5 -51.19 7.66 10.99
CA LYS A 5 -50.21 7.12 11.94
C LYS A 5 -49.48 5.91 11.36
N THR A 6 -50.20 5.01 10.68
CA THR A 6 -49.60 3.83 10.04
C THR A 6 -48.65 4.20 8.91
N PHE A 7 -49.02 5.22 8.10
CA PHE A 7 -48.17 5.70 7.02
C PHE A 7 -46.84 6.30 7.53
N ILE A 8 -46.88 7.06 8.64
CA ILE A 8 -45.68 7.62 9.27
C ILE A 8 -44.75 6.51 9.79
N VAL A 9 -45.30 5.44 10.38
CA VAL A 9 -44.50 4.31 10.87
C VAL A 9 -43.79 3.57 9.73
N ILE A 10 -44.47 3.35 8.60
CA ILE A 10 -43.88 2.72 7.41
C ILE A 10 -42.78 3.63 6.83
N LEU A 11 -43.01 4.93 6.75
CA LEU A 11 -42.01 5.87 6.24
C LEU A 11 -40.74 5.88 7.11
N ILE A 12 -40.88 5.90 8.43
CA ILE A 12 -39.76 5.89 9.37
C ILE A 12 -38.98 4.57 9.26
N SER A 13 -39.67 3.43 9.16
CA SER A 13 -39.01 2.12 9.06
C SER A 13 -38.27 1.92 7.74
N VAL A 14 -38.80 2.39 6.61
CA VAL A 14 -38.09 2.35 5.31
C VAL A 14 -36.85 3.25 5.33
N VAL A 15 -36.95 4.45 5.91
CA VAL A 15 -35.80 5.35 6.06
C VAL A 15 -34.73 4.75 6.99
N LEU A 16 -35.12 4.11 8.08
CA LEU A 16 -34.18 3.48 9.01
C LEU A 16 -33.42 2.31 8.36
N VAL A 17 -34.12 1.48 7.58
CA VAL A 17 -33.50 0.36 6.84
C VAL A 17 -32.57 0.87 5.74
N ALA A 18 -32.91 1.97 5.06
CA ALA A 18 -32.03 2.59 4.07
C ALA A 18 -30.77 3.19 4.71
N ILE A 19 -30.86 3.78 5.90
CA ILE A 19 -29.72 4.32 6.64
C ILE A 19 -28.80 3.20 7.13
N ILE A 20 -29.35 2.13 7.71
CA ILE A 20 -28.57 0.98 8.20
C ILE A 20 -27.96 0.20 7.03
N GLY A 21 -28.71 0.01 5.94
CA GLY A 21 -28.21 -0.60 4.70
C GLY A 21 -27.11 0.22 4.05
N GLY A 22 -27.26 1.56 4.02
CA GLY A 22 -26.22 2.49 3.57
C GLY A 22 -24.97 2.44 4.46
N TRP A 23 -25.13 2.38 5.78
CA TRP A 23 -24.01 2.22 6.74
C TRP A 23 -23.28 0.88 6.57
N LEU A 24 -24.00 -0.23 6.38
CA LEU A 24 -23.40 -1.54 6.14
C LEU A 24 -22.71 -1.63 4.77
N PHE A 25 -23.21 -0.92 3.75
CA PHE A 25 -22.54 -0.80 2.45
C PHE A 25 -21.28 0.08 2.51
N VAL A 26 -21.32 1.20 3.22
CA VAL A 26 -20.15 2.07 3.46
C VAL A 26 -19.11 1.35 4.33
N SER A 27 -19.55 0.54 5.30
CA SER A 27 -18.69 -0.24 6.19
C SER A 27 -18.05 -1.47 5.54
N SER A 28 -18.73 -2.13 4.60
CA SER A 28 -18.23 -3.39 4.00
C SER A 28 -17.24 -3.18 2.85
N ASN A 29 -17.17 -1.98 2.28
CA ASN A 29 -16.13 -1.59 1.32
C ASN A 29 -14.88 -0.96 1.98
N ASN A 30 -14.75 -1.04 3.31
CA ASN A 30 -13.62 -0.49 4.06
C ASN A 30 -12.35 -1.35 3.92
N LYS A 31 -11.77 -1.42 2.73
CA LYS A 31 -10.34 -1.75 2.64
C LYS A 31 -9.57 -0.58 3.23
N THR A 32 -9.02 -0.78 4.42
CA THR A 32 -8.05 0.16 5.01
C THR A 32 -6.79 -0.61 5.29
N TYR A 33 -5.70 -0.14 4.71
CA TYR A 33 -4.41 -0.81 4.82
C TYR A 33 -3.85 -0.68 6.25
N ALA A 34 -3.08 -1.68 6.66
CA ALA A 34 -2.43 -1.72 7.97
C ALA A 34 -1.03 -1.07 7.97
N SER A 35 -0.31 -1.14 6.85
CA SER A 35 1.07 -0.67 6.69
C SER A 35 1.37 -0.42 5.20
N PHE A 36 2.55 0.13 4.87
CA PHE A 36 2.96 0.24 3.47
C PHE A 36 3.12 -1.12 2.77
N PRO A 37 3.76 -2.16 3.35
CA PRO A 37 3.78 -3.49 2.75
C PRO A 37 2.39 -4.07 2.45
N ASP A 38 1.42 -3.83 3.33
CA ASP A 38 0.03 -4.26 3.15
C ASP A 38 -0.63 -3.64 1.89
N ILE A 39 -0.27 -2.41 1.55
CA ILE A 39 -0.70 -1.76 0.30
C ILE A 39 -0.11 -2.51 -0.91
N PHE A 40 1.18 -2.83 -0.88
CA PHE A 40 1.84 -3.53 -2.00
C PHE A 40 1.27 -4.93 -2.23
N GLU A 41 0.94 -5.64 -1.16
CA GLU A 41 0.31 -6.96 -1.22
C GLU A 41 -1.11 -6.88 -1.79
N LYS A 42 -1.96 -5.98 -1.28
CA LYS A 42 -3.41 -6.05 -1.49
C LYS A 42 -3.98 -5.09 -2.54
N MET A 43 -3.26 -4.03 -2.89
CA MET A 43 -3.75 -3.02 -3.82
C MET A 43 -3.60 -3.49 -5.27
N ASP A 44 -4.71 -3.54 -6.00
CA ASP A 44 -4.71 -3.65 -7.46
C ASP A 44 -4.54 -2.25 -8.04
N ILE A 45 -3.35 -1.96 -8.56
CA ILE A 45 -2.98 -0.62 -9.03
C ILE A 45 -3.49 -0.29 -10.43
N SER A 46 -4.20 -1.22 -11.08
CA SER A 46 -4.79 -0.99 -12.41
C SER A 46 -5.66 0.26 -12.45
N THR A 47 -5.62 0.97 -13.58
CA THR A 47 -6.36 2.21 -13.81
C THR A 47 -7.88 2.07 -13.62
N LYS A 48 -8.42 0.86 -13.76
CA LYS A 48 -9.84 0.56 -13.50
C LYS A 48 -10.25 0.84 -12.05
N ASN A 49 -9.31 0.76 -11.11
CA ASN A 49 -9.56 0.93 -9.68
C ASN A 49 -9.08 2.28 -9.14
N GLU A 50 -8.65 3.21 -9.99
CA GLU A 50 -8.03 4.48 -9.60
C GLU A 50 -8.79 5.23 -8.50
N LYS A 51 -10.08 5.49 -8.69
CA LYS A 51 -10.88 6.24 -7.69
C LYS A 51 -10.94 5.53 -6.34
N ALA A 52 -11.15 4.21 -6.35
CA ALA A 52 -11.19 3.41 -5.13
C ALA A 52 -9.82 3.34 -4.44
N ASN A 53 -8.75 3.30 -5.23
CA ASN A 53 -7.37 3.34 -4.79
C ASN A 53 -7.04 4.67 -4.10
N ILE A 54 -7.36 5.80 -4.73
CA ILE A 54 -7.17 7.15 -4.16
C ILE A 54 -7.92 7.27 -2.82
N GLU A 55 -9.19 6.85 -2.77
CA GLU A 55 -9.99 6.91 -1.55
C GLU A 55 -9.42 6.02 -0.43
N SER A 56 -8.97 4.81 -0.77
CA SER A 56 -8.35 3.90 0.21
C SER A 56 -7.03 4.44 0.76
N LEU A 57 -6.20 5.07 -0.09
CA LEU A 57 -4.96 5.73 0.32
C LEU A 57 -5.22 6.95 1.20
N LYS A 58 -6.26 7.73 0.91
CA LYS A 58 -6.68 8.84 1.76
C LYS A 58 -7.08 8.37 3.15
N ARG A 59 -7.90 7.32 3.24
CA ARG A 59 -8.30 6.72 4.53
C ARG A 59 -7.10 6.13 5.28
N PHE A 60 -6.17 5.48 4.57
CA PHE A 60 -4.93 5.00 5.15
C PHE A 60 -4.10 6.15 5.75
N ALA A 61 -4.00 7.27 5.03
CA ALA A 61 -3.29 8.43 5.53
C ALA A 61 -3.98 9.03 6.76
N GLU A 62 -5.30 9.21 6.73
CA GLU A 62 -6.10 9.72 7.86
C GLU A 62 -5.94 8.84 9.11
N LYS A 63 -6.04 7.51 8.97
CA LYS A 63 -5.90 6.55 10.07
C LYS A 63 -4.54 6.63 10.76
N ASN A 64 -3.47 6.87 9.99
CA ASN A 64 -2.09 6.86 10.48
C ASN A 64 -1.53 8.27 10.76
N GLU A 65 -2.36 9.31 10.67
CA GLU A 65 -1.94 10.71 10.79
C GLU A 65 -0.84 11.11 9.78
N TYR A 66 -0.92 10.57 8.56
CA TYR A 66 0.00 10.89 7.46
C TYR A 66 -0.53 12.03 6.60
N THR A 67 0.37 12.69 5.90
CA THR A 67 0.01 13.71 4.92
C THR A 67 -0.43 13.05 3.62
N PHE A 68 -1.65 13.34 3.18
CA PHE A 68 -2.16 12.97 1.86
C PHE A 68 -2.10 14.18 0.93
N GLN A 69 -1.48 14.04 -0.23
CA GLN A 69 -1.36 15.11 -1.21
C GLN A 69 -1.60 14.60 -2.64
N GLU A 70 -2.46 15.31 -3.36
CA GLU A 70 -2.59 15.18 -4.82
C GLU A 70 -1.60 16.13 -5.48
N ALA A 71 -0.76 15.61 -6.36
CA ALA A 71 0.31 16.34 -7.04
C ALA A 71 0.28 16.07 -8.54
N LYS A 72 0.93 16.97 -9.31
CA LYS A 72 1.19 16.77 -10.74
C LYS A 72 2.68 16.92 -11.00
N ASP A 73 3.26 15.96 -11.71
CA ASP A 73 4.65 16.01 -12.16
C ASP A 73 4.67 15.74 -13.66
N ARG A 74 5.18 16.70 -14.45
CA ARG A 74 5.17 16.63 -15.93
C ARG A 74 3.79 16.30 -16.53
N ASN A 75 2.73 16.86 -15.95
CA ASN A 75 1.32 16.61 -16.28
C ASN A 75 0.76 15.24 -15.89
N ILE A 76 1.53 14.39 -15.22
CA ILE A 76 1.09 13.09 -14.71
C ILE A 76 0.52 13.29 -13.30
N GLU A 77 -0.71 12.83 -13.07
CA GLU A 77 -1.32 12.85 -11.73
C GLU A 77 -0.65 11.84 -10.80
N LYS A 78 -0.31 12.31 -9.60
CA LYS A 78 0.36 11.53 -8.55
C LYS A 78 -0.34 11.73 -7.22
N ILE A 79 -0.46 10.66 -6.46
CA ILE A 79 -0.89 10.68 -5.07
C ILE A 79 0.32 10.42 -4.19
N LEU A 80 0.52 11.27 -3.19
CA LEU A 80 1.58 11.14 -2.20
C LEU A 80 0.96 10.85 -0.84
N VAL A 81 1.47 9.82 -0.17
CA VAL A 81 1.23 9.57 1.25
C VAL A 81 2.57 9.65 1.97
N ILE A 82 2.72 10.63 2.86
CA ILE A 82 3.99 10.95 3.50
C ILE A 82 3.83 10.77 5.01
N SER A 83 4.70 9.97 5.63
CA SER A 83 4.71 9.74 7.07
C SER A 83 4.93 11.05 7.84
N LYS A 84 4.49 11.08 9.10
CA LYS A 84 4.53 12.29 9.95
C LYS A 84 5.93 12.85 10.19
N ASP A 85 6.93 11.97 10.22
CA ASP A 85 8.35 12.26 10.34
C ASP A 85 9.04 12.55 9.00
N TYR A 86 8.30 12.50 7.89
CA TYR A 86 8.76 12.72 6.52
C TYR A 86 9.88 11.75 6.07
N ILE A 87 10.05 10.63 6.77
CA ILE A 87 11.07 9.62 6.43
C ILE A 87 10.52 8.52 5.53
N GLN A 88 9.21 8.39 5.34
CA GLN A 88 8.62 7.40 4.46
C GLN A 88 7.65 8.09 3.50
N ASN A 89 7.77 7.78 2.22
CA ASN A 89 6.82 8.24 1.21
C ASN A 89 6.33 7.10 0.33
N LEU A 90 5.04 7.14 0.04
CA LEU A 90 4.38 6.34 -0.98
C LEU A 90 3.92 7.28 -2.09
N THR A 91 4.23 6.92 -3.33
CA THR A 91 3.76 7.59 -4.54
C THR A 91 2.93 6.60 -5.35
N TYR A 92 1.67 6.92 -5.61
CA TYR A 92 0.83 6.20 -6.56
C TYR A 92 0.62 7.06 -7.81
N SER A 93 0.99 6.51 -8.96
CA SER A 93 0.80 7.14 -10.28
C SER A 93 -0.19 6.28 -11.08
N PRO A 94 -1.49 6.64 -11.14
CA PRO A 94 -2.48 5.87 -11.90
C PRO A 94 -2.14 5.76 -13.38
N GLU A 95 -1.76 6.88 -14.00
CA GLU A 95 -1.42 6.96 -15.43
C GLU A 95 -0.20 6.09 -15.79
N GLU A 96 0.80 6.04 -14.90
CA GLU A 96 1.99 5.20 -15.07
C GLU A 96 1.74 3.75 -14.63
N ASN A 97 0.56 3.46 -14.06
CA ASN A 97 0.18 2.19 -13.45
C ASN A 97 1.29 1.68 -12.52
N GLU A 98 1.69 2.55 -11.59
CA GLU A 98 2.87 2.35 -10.75
C GLU A 98 2.63 2.78 -9.31
N LEU A 99 3.15 1.99 -8.37
CA LEU A 99 3.22 2.31 -6.96
C LEU A 99 4.67 2.25 -6.50
N ARG A 100 5.14 3.29 -5.84
CA ARG A 100 6.49 3.38 -5.29
C ARG A 100 6.46 3.73 -3.82
N PHE A 101 7.36 3.13 -3.07
CA PHE A 101 7.63 3.46 -1.69
C PHE A 101 9.12 3.67 -1.50
N MET A 102 9.50 4.64 -0.66
CA MET A 102 10.89 4.87 -0.30
C MET A 102 11.01 5.40 1.14
N LYS A 103 12.02 4.92 1.86
CA LYS A 103 12.49 5.54 3.09
C LYS A 103 13.48 6.67 2.74
N MET A 104 13.13 7.91 3.03
CA MET A 104 13.96 9.11 2.90
C MET A 104 14.82 9.30 4.15
N ASN A 105 16.12 9.58 3.97
CA ASN A 105 17.04 9.97 5.06
C ASN A 105 17.19 8.97 6.23
N SER A 106 17.12 7.67 5.98
CA SER A 106 17.45 6.71 7.04
C SER A 106 18.97 6.63 7.21
N ALA A 107 19.47 7.00 8.39
CA ALA A 107 20.81 6.65 8.86
C ALA A 107 20.88 5.18 9.32
N ASP A 108 19.71 4.52 9.39
CA ASP A 108 19.49 3.17 9.90
C ASP A 108 19.23 2.16 8.77
N LEU A 109 19.61 2.49 7.52
CA LEU A 109 19.56 1.56 6.39
C LEU A 109 20.48 0.38 6.71
N THR A 110 19.86 -0.73 7.09
CA THR A 110 20.56 -1.93 7.55
C THR A 110 20.07 -3.11 6.73
N MET A 111 20.99 -3.85 6.13
CA MET A 111 20.64 -5.06 5.42
C MET A 111 20.10 -6.13 6.37
N PRO A 112 19.11 -6.94 5.94
CA PRO A 112 18.71 -8.13 6.67
C PRO A 112 19.90 -9.07 6.91
N GLU A 113 19.92 -9.74 8.05
CA GLU A 113 20.98 -10.70 8.38
C GLU A 113 21.07 -11.82 7.32
N GLU A 114 22.27 -12.20 6.89
CA GLU A 114 22.47 -13.22 5.85
C GLU A 114 21.72 -14.54 6.11
N LYS A 115 21.61 -14.95 7.38
CA LYS A 115 20.88 -16.16 7.79
C LYS A 115 19.39 -16.07 7.45
N LYS A 116 18.78 -14.88 7.51
CA LYS A 116 17.38 -14.64 7.15
C LYS A 116 17.20 -14.62 5.63
N ILE A 117 18.14 -14.01 4.91
CA ILE A 117 18.13 -14.00 3.43
C ILE A 117 18.12 -15.42 2.88
N LYS A 118 18.89 -16.34 3.48
CA LYS A 118 18.94 -17.77 3.10
C LYS A 118 17.63 -18.53 3.32
N ASN A 119 16.68 -17.99 4.09
CA ASN A 119 15.37 -18.61 4.31
C ASN A 119 14.35 -18.26 3.21
N ILE A 120 14.71 -17.33 2.31
CA ILE A 120 13.91 -16.95 1.15
C ILE A 120 14.38 -17.69 -0.09
N ALA A 121 13.43 -18.24 -0.84
CA ALA A 121 13.64 -18.99 -2.06
C ALA A 121 12.64 -18.57 -3.15
N GLU A 122 12.92 -18.94 -4.39
CA GLU A 122 11.95 -18.80 -5.47
C GLU A 122 10.60 -19.45 -5.12
N LYS A 123 9.53 -18.83 -5.62
CA LYS A 123 8.12 -19.19 -5.38
C LYS A 123 7.61 -18.89 -3.96
N ASP A 124 8.45 -18.40 -3.05
CA ASP A 124 7.97 -17.90 -1.77
C ASP A 124 7.03 -16.69 -1.98
N PRO A 125 5.98 -16.55 -1.14
CA PRO A 125 5.03 -15.46 -1.25
C PRO A 125 5.58 -14.14 -0.71
N PHE A 126 5.01 -13.01 -1.11
CA PHE A 126 5.36 -11.68 -0.59
C PHE A 126 5.33 -11.62 0.94
N SER A 127 4.26 -12.16 1.55
CA SER A 127 4.09 -12.18 3.02
C SER A 127 5.26 -12.83 3.74
N LYS A 128 5.75 -13.97 3.25
CA LYS A 128 6.92 -14.65 3.82
C LYS A 128 8.17 -13.78 3.73
N VAL A 129 8.37 -13.07 2.62
CA VAL A 129 9.53 -12.17 2.46
C VAL A 129 9.48 -11.04 3.50
N ILE A 130 8.32 -10.41 3.67
CA ILE A 130 8.14 -9.33 4.66
C ILE A 130 8.27 -9.84 6.10
N ASP A 131 7.70 -11.01 6.42
CA ASP A 131 7.77 -11.59 7.76
C ASP A 131 9.21 -11.94 8.16
N GLU A 132 10.01 -12.46 7.22
CA GLU A 132 11.38 -12.89 7.50
C GLU A 132 12.37 -11.73 7.51
N LEU A 133 12.28 -10.83 6.51
CA LEU A 133 13.26 -9.78 6.24
C LEU A 133 12.85 -8.40 6.78
N GLY A 134 11.59 -8.22 7.16
CA GLY A 134 11.03 -6.93 7.57
C GLY A 134 10.69 -6.01 6.40
N GLU A 135 10.28 -4.78 6.72
CA GLU A 135 9.89 -3.79 5.70
C GLU A 135 11.10 -3.31 4.86
N PRO A 136 11.05 -3.44 3.53
CA PRO A 136 12.09 -2.95 2.62
C PRO A 136 12.30 -1.44 2.73
N ASP A 137 13.44 -0.94 2.27
CA ASP A 137 13.72 0.50 2.21
C ASP A 137 13.11 1.14 0.97
N LYS A 138 12.98 0.37 -0.11
CA LYS A 138 12.30 0.76 -1.34
C LYS A 138 11.41 -0.38 -1.82
N MET A 139 10.23 -0.03 -2.29
CA MET A 139 9.33 -0.96 -2.98
C MET A 139 8.82 -0.32 -4.26
N LYS A 140 8.70 -1.11 -5.32
CA LYS A 140 8.09 -0.69 -6.58
C LYS A 140 7.14 -1.78 -7.06
N LYS A 141 5.92 -1.42 -7.46
CA LYS A 141 4.95 -2.30 -8.09
C LYS A 141 4.51 -1.69 -9.41
N ASP A 142 4.52 -2.48 -10.48
CA ASP A 142 4.04 -2.07 -11.79
C ASP A 142 2.70 -2.74 -12.16
N GLY A 143 2.08 -2.21 -13.21
CA GLY A 143 0.81 -2.68 -13.74
C GLY A 143 0.79 -4.12 -14.24
N ASN A 144 1.95 -4.75 -14.41
CA ASN A 144 2.08 -6.15 -14.83
C ASN A 144 2.17 -7.10 -13.63
N GLY A 145 2.04 -6.58 -12.40
CA GLY A 145 2.15 -7.38 -11.19
C GLY A 145 3.57 -7.70 -10.77
N LEU A 146 4.58 -7.06 -11.38
CA LEU A 146 5.96 -7.14 -10.89
C LEU A 146 6.10 -6.25 -9.65
N ILE A 147 6.59 -6.84 -8.56
CA ILE A 147 6.97 -6.15 -7.33
C ILE A 147 8.48 -6.29 -7.15
N VAL A 148 9.16 -5.18 -6.91
CA VAL A 148 10.59 -5.13 -6.61
C VAL A 148 10.77 -4.56 -5.21
N LEU A 149 11.39 -5.34 -4.33
CA LEU A 149 11.71 -4.98 -2.94
C LEU A 149 13.22 -4.77 -2.83
N ARG A 150 13.64 -3.71 -2.14
CA ARG A 150 15.06 -3.45 -1.90
C ARG A 150 15.34 -3.07 -0.46
N TRP A 151 16.39 -3.68 0.08
CA TRP A 151 17.04 -3.29 1.34
C TRP A 151 18.43 -2.79 1.00
N GLU A 152 18.81 -1.68 1.61
CA GLU A 152 20.05 -0.99 1.32
C GLU A 152 20.90 -0.92 2.58
N ASP A 153 22.21 -1.00 2.43
CA ASP A 153 23.16 -0.87 3.52
C ASP A 153 24.21 0.18 3.15
N LYS A 154 24.34 1.17 4.04
CA LYS A 154 25.35 2.22 3.96
C LYS A 154 26.50 1.91 4.92
N LEU A 155 27.22 0.81 4.70
CA LEU A 155 28.49 0.59 5.39
C LEU A 155 29.58 1.52 4.83
N GLU A 156 30.57 1.86 5.66
CA GLU A 156 31.70 2.76 5.34
C GLU A 156 32.56 2.32 4.12
N LYS A 157 32.31 1.14 3.52
CA LYS A 157 33.13 0.54 2.45
C LYS A 157 32.39 0.25 1.14
N GLY A 158 31.19 0.82 0.92
CA GLY A 158 30.44 0.70 -0.34
C GLY A 158 28.93 0.59 -0.11
N TYR A 159 28.15 0.70 -1.20
CA TYR A 159 26.70 0.53 -1.14
C TYR A 159 26.38 -0.93 -1.40
N VAL A 160 25.85 -1.65 -0.41
CA VAL A 160 25.38 -3.02 -0.61
C VAL A 160 23.86 -3.00 -0.65
N TYR A 161 23.26 -3.75 -1.57
CA TYR A 161 21.81 -3.90 -1.58
C TYR A 161 21.38 -5.34 -1.80
N LEU A 162 20.26 -5.69 -1.18
CA LEU A 162 19.46 -6.88 -1.47
C LEU A 162 18.27 -6.43 -2.31
N SER A 163 18.03 -7.08 -3.44
CA SER A 163 16.88 -6.89 -4.32
C SER A 163 16.13 -8.20 -4.48
N ILE A 164 14.82 -8.19 -4.23
CA ILE A 164 13.94 -9.34 -4.45
C ILE A 164 12.84 -8.91 -5.42
N GLU A 165 12.71 -9.67 -6.51
CA GLU A 165 11.64 -9.50 -7.48
C GLU A 165 10.57 -10.56 -7.25
N LEU A 166 9.30 -10.14 -7.27
CA LEU A 166 8.15 -11.01 -7.20
C LEU A 166 7.23 -10.75 -8.40
N LYS A 167 6.73 -11.82 -9.00
CA LYS A 167 5.69 -11.76 -10.04
C LYS A 167 4.54 -12.65 -9.64
N ASP A 168 3.32 -12.15 -9.78
CA ASP A 168 2.11 -12.86 -9.34
C ASP A 168 2.23 -13.32 -7.87
N ASP A 169 2.70 -12.41 -7.02
CA ASP A 169 2.92 -12.60 -5.57
C ASP A 169 4.01 -13.62 -5.19
N LYS A 170 4.84 -14.06 -6.15
CA LYS A 170 5.86 -15.09 -5.92
C LYS A 170 7.25 -14.61 -6.26
N VAL A 171 8.22 -14.91 -5.40
CA VAL A 171 9.64 -14.62 -5.65
C VAL A 171 10.09 -15.28 -6.95
N THR A 172 10.62 -14.46 -7.86
CA THR A 172 11.22 -14.90 -9.12
C THR A 172 12.72 -14.66 -9.17
N LYS A 173 13.23 -13.76 -8.34
CA LYS A 173 14.65 -13.37 -8.36
C LYS A 173 15.09 -12.85 -7.00
N ILE A 174 16.30 -13.22 -6.59
CA ILE A 174 16.96 -12.74 -5.37
C ILE A 174 18.38 -12.33 -5.78
N GLU A 175 18.75 -11.07 -5.57
CA GLU A 175 20.05 -10.52 -5.93
C GLU A 175 20.66 -9.75 -4.77
N THR A 176 21.94 -9.99 -4.50
CA THR A 176 22.76 -9.18 -3.60
C THR A 176 23.93 -8.62 -4.38
N GLU A 177 24.08 -7.30 -4.40
CA GLU A 177 25.15 -6.62 -5.14
C GLU A 177 25.91 -5.64 -4.24
N LYS A 178 27.21 -5.50 -4.50
CA LYS A 178 28.10 -4.53 -3.89
C LYS A 178 28.50 -3.50 -4.95
N ILE A 179 28.15 -2.24 -4.72
CA ILE A 179 28.55 -1.07 -5.54
C ILE A 179 29.84 -0.46 -4.99
#